data_AF-F3KTD9-F1
#
_entry.id   AF-F3KTD9-F1
#
_cell.length_a   1.000
_cell.length_b   1.000
_cell.length_c   1.000
_cell.angle_alpha   90.00
_cell.angle_beta   90.00
_cell.angle_gamma   90.00
#
_symmetry.space_group_name_H-M   'P 1'
#
loop_
_entity.id
_entity.type
_entity.pdbx_description
1 polymer ?
#
loop_
_entity_poly.entity_id
_entity_poly.type
_entity_poly.pdbx_seq_one_letter_code
_entity_poly.pdbx_strand_id
1 'polypeptide(L)'
;MRFMIIVKATADTEAGRFPDNPEPVFAAMAAYHEELAQAGVLLDGSGLQPSSKGWRVHYGADGKRTVVDGPFTESKELIAGYTLIQTRSREEALEWTRRFPNPINEGVPCHVEVRQLFEMEDFDGLLSESTAERFRKIDL
;
A
#
# COMPACT_ATOMS: atom_id res chain seq x y z
N MET A 1 -15.32 -5.27 2.28
CA MET A 1 -14.37 -5.34 1.16
C MET A 1 -13.12 -4.59 1.59
N ARG A 2 -11.95 -5.18 1.37
CA ARG A 2 -10.68 -4.53 1.69
C ARG A 2 -10.12 -3.79 0.49
N PHE A 3 -9.62 -2.58 0.72
CA PHE A 3 -8.93 -1.77 -0.28
C PHE A 3 -7.59 -1.29 0.24
N MET A 4 -6.55 -1.35 -0.59
CA MET A 4 -5.25 -0.75 -0.33
C MET A 4 -5.14 0.53 -1.13
N ILE A 5 -4.92 1.64 -0.42
CA ILE A 5 -4.46 2.91 -0.99
C ILE A 5 -2.93 2.86 -1.01
N ILE A 6 -2.34 2.97 -2.20
CA ILE A 6 -0.92 2.76 -2.47
C ILE A 6 -0.30 4.10 -2.86
N VAL A 7 0.62 4.61 -2.04
CA VAL A 7 1.35 5.84 -2.34
C VAL A 7 2.47 5.53 -3.33
N LYS A 8 2.44 6.12 -4.52
CA LYS A 8 3.52 5.95 -5.51
C LYS A 8 4.76 6.74 -5.08
N ALA A 9 5.91 6.10 -5.21
CA ALA A 9 7.18 6.73 -4.87
C ALA A 9 7.57 7.81 -5.90
N THR A 10 8.41 8.73 -5.46
CA THR A 10 9.04 9.76 -6.29
C THR A 10 10.56 9.62 -6.23
N ALA A 11 11.27 10.38 -7.07
CA ALA A 11 12.73 10.46 -7.00
C ALA A 11 13.23 11.02 -5.66
N ASP A 12 12.42 11.81 -4.95
CA ASP A 12 12.77 12.35 -3.63
C ASP A 12 12.59 11.30 -2.54
N THR A 13 11.45 10.60 -2.52
CA THR A 13 11.21 9.56 -1.51
C THR A 13 12.22 8.41 -1.64
N GLU A 14 12.57 8.00 -2.87
CA GLU A 14 13.59 6.97 -3.12
C GLU A 14 15.01 7.42 -2.81
N ALA A 15 15.25 8.73 -2.73
CA ALA A 15 16.50 9.27 -2.24
C ALA A 15 16.51 9.50 -0.72
N GLY A 16 15.41 9.16 -0.02
CA GLY A 16 15.24 9.42 1.41
C GLY A 16 15.14 10.90 1.75
N ARG A 17 14.73 11.74 0.79
CA ARG A 17 14.50 13.17 0.99
C ARG A 17 13.07 13.42 1.46
N PHE A 18 12.94 14.27 2.46
CA PHE A 18 11.66 14.78 2.94
C PHE A 18 11.52 16.26 2.54
N PRO A 19 10.30 16.80 2.50
CA PRO A 19 10.09 18.25 2.37
C PRO A 19 10.86 19.01 3.46
N ASP A 20 11.29 20.24 3.15
CA ASP A 20 12.01 21.10 4.12
C ASP A 20 11.20 21.33 5.41
N ASN A 21 9.88 21.38 5.31
CA ASN A 21 8.96 21.41 6.43
C ASN A 21 7.97 20.23 6.33
N PRO A 22 8.29 19.07 6.92
CA PRO A 22 7.46 17.87 6.77
C PRO A 22 6.24 17.85 7.72
N GLU A 23 6.27 18.65 8.79
CA GLU A 23 5.26 18.63 9.86
C GLU A 23 3.81 18.77 9.36
N PRO A 24 3.47 19.71 8.45
CA PRO A 24 2.08 19.85 7.98
C PRO A 24 1.58 18.60 7.25
N VAL A 25 2.45 17.91 6.51
CA VAL A 25 2.12 16.70 5.76
C VAL A 25 1.85 15.55 6.72
N PHE A 26 2.71 15.37 7.72
CA PHE A 26 2.52 14.35 8.75
C PHE A 26 1.30 14.62 9.61
N ALA A 27 1.03 15.86 10.00
CA ALA A 27 -0.15 16.23 10.77
C ALA A 27 -1.45 15.96 9.99
N ALA A 28 -1.49 16.30 8.70
CA ALA A 28 -2.64 16.01 7.84
C ALA A 28 -2.87 14.50 7.68
N MET A 29 -1.79 13.72 7.47
CA MET A 29 -1.86 12.27 7.40
C MET A 29 -2.32 11.65 8.73
N ALA A 30 -1.81 12.14 9.86
CA ALA A 30 -2.22 11.68 11.19
C ALA A 30 -3.71 11.92 11.43
N ALA A 31 -4.21 13.13 11.17
CA ALA A 31 -5.63 13.45 11.31
C ALA A 31 -6.50 12.55 10.40
N TYR A 32 -6.07 12.29 9.16
CA TYR A 32 -6.76 11.37 8.27
C TYR A 32 -6.81 9.93 8.79
N HIS A 33 -5.69 9.40 9.31
CA HIS A 33 -5.66 8.07 9.91
C HIS A 33 -6.49 7.98 11.19
N GLU A 34 -6.53 9.05 12.00
CA GLU A 34 -7.40 9.15 13.19
C GLU A 34 -8.88 9.08 12.80
N GLU A 35 -9.30 9.78 11.74
CA GLU A 35 -10.67 9.70 11.22
C GLU A 35 -11.02 8.28 10.75
N LEU A 36 -10.12 7.61 10.01
CA LEU A 36 -10.32 6.24 9.55
C LEU A 36 -10.43 5.26 10.74
N ALA A 37 -9.58 5.43 11.74
CA ALA A 37 -9.56 4.61 12.95
C ALA A 37 -10.85 4.82 13.77
N GLN A 38 -11.27 6.06 13.97
CA GLN A 38 -12.50 6.39 14.69
C GLN A 38 -13.74 5.86 13.97
N ALA A 39 -13.75 5.87 12.65
CA ALA A 39 -14.80 5.27 11.84
C ALA A 39 -14.77 3.73 11.82
N GLY A 40 -13.73 3.10 12.36
CA GLY A 40 -13.57 1.64 12.39
C GLY A 40 -13.25 1.04 11.02
N VAL A 41 -12.74 1.84 10.09
CA VAL A 41 -12.42 1.39 8.72
C VAL A 41 -10.92 1.21 8.49
N LEU A 42 -10.05 1.73 9.36
CA LEU A 42 -8.59 1.54 9.26
C LEU A 42 -8.22 0.10 9.69
N LEU A 43 -7.56 -0.64 8.81
CA LEU A 43 -6.97 -1.94 9.14
C LEU A 43 -5.47 -1.83 9.43
N ASP A 44 -4.73 -1.08 8.61
CA ASP A 44 -3.29 -0.88 8.74
C ASP A 44 -2.83 0.31 7.87
N GLY A 45 -1.64 0.83 8.10
CA GLY A 45 -1.03 1.83 7.25
C GLY A 45 0.40 2.17 7.65
N SER A 46 1.29 2.33 6.66
CA SER A 46 2.69 2.63 6.93
C SER A 46 3.40 3.23 5.72
N GLY A 47 4.48 3.97 5.99
CA GLY A 47 5.46 4.39 5.00
C GLY A 47 6.49 3.29 4.75
N LEU A 48 6.92 3.14 3.49
CA LEU A 48 8.00 2.25 3.11
C LEU A 48 9.32 3.02 3.04
N GLN A 49 10.40 2.33 3.41
CA GLN A 49 11.76 2.82 3.21
C GLN A 49 12.12 2.80 1.71
N PRO A 50 13.10 3.61 1.28
CA PRO A 50 13.59 3.59 -0.10
C PRO A 50 13.99 2.18 -0.56
N SER A 51 13.84 1.90 -1.85
CA SER A 51 14.17 0.58 -2.40
C SER A 51 15.63 0.16 -2.23
N SER A 52 16.55 1.11 -2.00
CA SER A 52 17.93 0.84 -1.63
C SER A 52 18.10 0.04 -0.33
N LYS A 53 17.05 -0.07 0.50
CA LYS A 53 16.99 -0.93 1.69
C LYS A 53 16.18 -2.22 1.48
N GLY A 54 15.73 -2.49 0.26
CA GLY A 54 14.92 -3.65 -0.09
C GLY A 54 15.60 -4.57 -1.11
N TRP A 55 14.93 -5.69 -1.39
CA TRP A 55 15.34 -6.66 -2.39
C TRP A 55 14.11 -7.20 -3.15
N ARG A 56 14.33 -7.70 -4.36
CA ARG A 56 13.33 -8.41 -5.18
C ARG A 56 13.74 -9.87 -5.32
N VAL A 57 12.74 -10.76 -5.35
CA VAL A 57 12.93 -12.16 -5.72
C VAL A 57 12.36 -12.37 -7.11
N HIS A 58 13.22 -12.71 -8.07
CA HIS A 58 12.83 -13.07 -9.42
C HIS A 58 12.61 -14.57 -9.53
N TYR A 59 11.57 -14.95 -10.27
CA TYR A 59 11.21 -16.34 -10.54
C TYR A 59 11.52 -16.63 -12.00
N GLY A 60 12.56 -17.44 -12.23
CA GLY A 60 12.96 -17.87 -13.57
C GLY A 60 12.04 -18.94 -14.13
N ALA A 61 11.95 -19.01 -15.46
CA ALA A 61 11.18 -20.05 -16.16
C ALA A 61 11.71 -21.47 -15.91
N ASP A 62 12.98 -21.59 -15.48
CA ASP A 62 13.61 -22.84 -15.05
C ASP A 62 13.29 -23.21 -13.59
N GLY A 63 12.38 -22.48 -12.94
CA GLY A 63 11.96 -22.68 -11.56
C GLY A 63 12.94 -22.11 -10.52
N LYS A 64 14.06 -21.51 -10.93
CA LYS A 64 15.03 -20.92 -10.01
C LYS A 64 14.56 -19.57 -9.49
N ARG A 65 15.06 -19.23 -8.30
CA ARG A 65 14.84 -17.95 -7.65
C ARG A 65 16.14 -17.19 -7.56
N THR A 66 16.16 -15.93 -7.99
CA THR A 66 17.31 -15.04 -7.80
C THR A 66 16.89 -13.83 -6.97
N VAL A 67 17.81 -13.35 -6.14
CA VAL A 67 17.61 -12.16 -5.31
C VAL A 67 18.37 -11.00 -5.94
N VAL A 68 17.73 -9.84 -6.03
CA VAL A 68 18.32 -8.61 -6.53
C VAL A 68 18.07 -7.52 -5.50
N ASP A 69 19.15 -7.02 -4.90
CA ASP A 69 19.10 -5.88 -3.99
C ASP A 69 18.79 -4.59 -4.76
N GLY A 70 18.14 -3.63 -4.10
CA GLY A 70 17.92 -2.31 -4.66
C GLY A 70 19.17 -1.43 -4.71
N PRO A 71 19.07 -0.18 -5.18
CA PRO A 71 17.83 0.49 -5.60
C PRO A 71 17.28 0.00 -6.94
N PHE A 72 15.98 0.19 -7.17
CA PHE A 72 15.35 -0.14 -8.45
C PHE A 72 15.19 1.10 -9.34
N THR A 73 15.39 0.96 -10.65
CA THR A 73 15.49 2.10 -11.59
C THR A 73 14.17 2.83 -11.86
N GLU A 74 13.04 2.12 -11.82
CA GLU A 74 11.72 2.65 -12.17
C GLU A 74 11.00 3.28 -10.96
N SER A 75 11.55 4.37 -10.41
CA SER A 75 11.07 4.97 -9.15
C SER A 75 9.57 5.28 -9.10
N LYS A 76 8.96 5.76 -10.20
CA LYS A 76 7.51 6.07 -10.25
C LYS A 76 6.62 4.83 -10.18
N GLU A 77 7.16 3.66 -10.52
CA GLU A 77 6.46 2.38 -10.40
C GLU A 77 6.55 1.81 -8.98
N LEU A 78 7.48 2.32 -8.16
CA LEU A 78 7.66 1.90 -6.77
C LEU A 78 6.58 2.50 -5.85
N ILE A 79 6.55 1.97 -4.64
CA ILE A 79 5.57 2.32 -3.60
C ILE A 79 6.34 2.93 -2.43
N ALA A 80 5.91 4.08 -1.94
CA ALA A 80 6.49 4.77 -0.79
C ALA A 80 5.65 4.58 0.50
N GLY A 81 4.47 3.96 0.40
CA GLY A 81 3.61 3.70 1.56
C GLY A 81 2.28 3.11 1.16
N TYR A 82 1.50 2.67 2.15
CA TYR A 82 0.16 2.18 1.95
C TYR A 82 -0.77 2.54 3.11
N THR A 83 -2.07 2.45 2.87
CA THR A 83 -3.13 2.42 3.89
C THR A 83 -4.15 1.38 3.49
N LEU A 84 -4.43 0.43 4.38
CA LEU A 84 -5.38 -0.65 4.19
C LEU A 84 -6.68 -0.29 4.93
N ILE A 85 -7.79 -0.27 4.20
CA ILE A 85 -9.12 0.05 4.74
C ILE A 85 -10.12 -1.08 4.49
N GLN A 86 -11.05 -1.27 5.42
CA GLN A 86 -12.22 -2.11 5.28
C GLN A 86 -13.46 -1.23 5.11
N THR A 87 -14.13 -1.34 3.98
CA THR A 87 -15.37 -0.60 3.70
C THR A 87 -16.50 -1.54 3.30
N ARG A 88 -17.74 -1.04 3.32
CA ARG A 88 -18.96 -1.75 2.94
C ARG A 88 -19.17 -1.76 1.44
N SER A 89 -18.58 -0.81 0.72
CA SER A 89 -18.63 -0.74 -0.75
C SER A 89 -17.39 -0.09 -1.34
N ARG A 90 -17.27 -0.18 -2.67
CA ARG A 90 -16.27 0.54 -3.45
C ARG A 90 -16.48 2.05 -3.37
N GLU A 91 -17.72 2.51 -3.35
CA GLU A 91 -18.08 3.92 -3.28
C GLU A 91 -17.61 4.53 -1.97
N GLU A 92 -17.81 3.83 -0.85
CA GLU A 92 -17.28 4.26 0.45
C GLU A 92 -15.74 4.31 0.44
N ALA A 93 -15.06 3.33 -0.16
CA ALA A 93 -13.60 3.37 -0.31
C ALA A 93 -13.13 4.57 -1.14
N LEU A 94 -13.87 4.92 -2.19
CA LEU A 94 -13.59 6.10 -3.01
C LEU A 94 -13.78 7.40 -2.23
N GLU A 95 -14.81 7.49 -1.38
CA GLU A 95 -15.04 8.65 -0.50
C GLU A 95 -13.89 8.85 0.50
N TRP A 96 -13.38 7.77 1.10
CA TRP A 96 -12.19 7.82 1.93
C TRP A 96 -10.94 8.21 1.15
N THR A 97 -10.76 7.66 -0.05
CA THR A 97 -9.58 7.96 -0.89
C THR A 97 -9.57 9.41 -1.37
N ARG A 98 -10.72 10.01 -1.68
CA ARG A 98 -10.81 11.42 -2.11
C ARG A 98 -10.33 12.42 -1.05
N ARG A 99 -10.36 12.02 0.22
CA ARG A 99 -9.89 12.80 1.36
C ARG A 99 -8.43 12.50 1.73
N PHE A 100 -7.79 11.56 1.04
CA PHE A 100 -6.40 11.20 1.31
C PHE A 100 -5.51 12.44 1.11
N PRO A 101 -4.78 12.91 2.14
CA PRO A 101 -3.92 14.08 2.02
C PRO A 101 -2.84 13.87 0.96
N ASN A 102 -2.31 14.95 0.38
CA ASN A 102 -1.15 14.81 -0.51
C ASN A 102 0.04 14.22 0.29
N PRO A 103 0.53 13.01 -0.03
CA PRO A 103 1.54 12.31 0.78
C PRO A 103 2.95 12.90 0.65
N ILE A 104 3.15 13.88 -0.24
CA ILE A 104 4.46 14.52 -0.46
C ILE A 104 4.45 15.93 0.14
N ASN A 105 3.63 16.82 -0.42
CA ASN A 105 3.37 18.16 0.08
C ASN A 105 2.20 18.77 -0.70
N GLU A 106 1.49 19.72 -0.11
CA GLU A 106 0.38 20.39 -0.78
C GLU A 106 0.82 21.01 -2.12
N GLY A 107 0.08 20.73 -3.19
CA GLY A 107 0.40 21.21 -4.55
C GLY A 107 1.53 20.47 -5.28
N VAL A 108 2.21 19.50 -4.67
CA VAL A 108 3.23 18.69 -5.35
C VAL A 108 2.58 17.54 -6.12
N PRO A 109 2.83 17.37 -7.43
CA PRO A 109 2.26 16.27 -8.20
C PRO A 109 2.70 14.90 -7.67
N CYS A 110 1.73 14.06 -7.32
CA CYS A 110 1.93 12.67 -6.91
C CYS A 110 0.68 11.84 -7.24
N HIS A 111 0.78 10.53 -7.06
CA HIS A 111 -0.33 9.61 -7.29
C HIS A 111 -0.52 8.67 -6.09
N VAL A 112 -1.78 8.42 -5.75
CA VAL A 112 -2.18 7.23 -5.02
C VAL A 112 -2.94 6.29 -5.96
N GLU A 113 -2.66 5.01 -5.86
CA GLU A 113 -3.33 3.94 -6.60
C GLU A 113 -4.21 3.17 -5.61
N VAL A 114 -5.47 2.90 -5.95
CA VAL A 114 -6.36 2.14 -5.07
C VAL A 114 -6.71 0.81 -5.70
N ARG A 115 -6.48 -0.26 -4.95
CA ARG A 115 -6.79 -1.63 -5.38
C ARG A 115 -7.60 -2.35 -4.34
N GLN A 116 -8.59 -3.11 -4.80
CA GLN A 116 -9.28 -4.06 -3.95
C GLN A 116 -8.38 -5.26 -3.67
N LEU A 117 -8.39 -5.76 -2.43
CA LEU A 117 -7.78 -7.04 -2.10
C LEU A 117 -8.73 -8.17 -2.51
N PHE A 118 -8.15 -9.34 -2.79
CA PHE A 118 -8.93 -10.56 -2.83
C PHE A 118 -9.47 -10.90 -1.44
N GLU A 119 -10.69 -11.41 -1.41
CA GLU A 119 -11.28 -12.07 -0.25
C GLU A 119 -11.29 -13.59 -0.48
N MET A 120 -11.50 -14.38 0.57
CA MET A 120 -11.47 -15.84 0.46
C MET A 120 -12.53 -16.38 -0.51
N GLU A 121 -13.68 -15.71 -0.57
CA GLU A 121 -14.77 -16.03 -1.48
C GLU A 121 -14.39 -15.85 -2.95
N ASP A 122 -13.42 -14.99 -3.27
CA ASP A 122 -12.94 -14.80 -4.64
C ASP A 122 -12.14 -16.02 -5.15
N PHE A 123 -11.74 -16.93 -4.25
CA PHE A 123 -11.00 -18.14 -4.55
C PHE A 123 -11.86 -19.42 -4.52
N ASP A 124 -13.17 -19.30 -4.34
CA ASP A 124 -14.07 -20.44 -4.31
C ASP A 124 -13.97 -21.25 -5.62
N GLY A 125 -13.65 -22.54 -5.48
CA GLY A 125 -13.43 -23.45 -6.63
C GLY A 125 -12.06 -23.33 -7.31
N LEU A 126 -11.21 -22.36 -6.94
CA LEU A 126 -9.83 -22.25 -7.42
C LEU A 126 -8.83 -22.97 -6.51
N LEU A 127 -9.12 -23.03 -5.21
CA LEU A 127 -8.27 -23.67 -4.21
C LEU A 127 -8.85 -25.02 -3.76
N SER A 128 -7.97 -25.95 -3.39
CA SER A 128 -8.42 -27.11 -2.60
C SER A 128 -8.85 -26.67 -1.20
N GLU A 129 -9.78 -27.39 -0.58
CA GLU A 129 -10.22 -27.08 0.79
C GLU A 129 -9.05 -27.07 1.78
N SER A 130 -8.13 -28.03 1.63
CA SER A 130 -6.92 -28.10 2.45
C SER A 130 -6.00 -26.87 2.29
N THR A 131 -6.00 -26.23 1.13
CA THR A 131 -5.22 -25.00 0.89
C THR A 131 -5.95 -23.80 1.46
N ALA A 132 -7.26 -23.70 1.22
CA ALA A 132 -8.10 -22.64 1.77
C ALA A 132 -8.06 -22.63 3.31
N GLU A 133 -8.18 -23.79 3.97
CA GLU A 133 -8.06 -23.91 5.43
C GLU A 133 -6.71 -23.44 5.96
N ARG A 134 -5.62 -23.62 5.21
CA ARG A 134 -4.29 -23.15 5.63
C ARG A 134 -4.18 -21.64 5.60
N PHE A 135 -4.78 -20.97 4.62
CA PHE A 135 -4.85 -19.51 4.56
C PHE A 135 -5.73 -18.96 5.71
N ARG A 136 -6.92 -19.53 5.91
CA ARG A 136 -7.82 -19.14 7.02
C ARG A 136 -7.16 -19.27 8.41
N LYS A 137 -6.33 -20.30 8.63
CA LYS A 137 -5.62 -20.53 9.91
C LYS A 137 -4.58 -19.46 10.25
N ILE A 138 -4.15 -18.66 9.28
CA ILE A 138 -3.19 -17.57 9.47
C ILE A 138 -3.82 -16.20 9.17
N ASP A 139 -5.15 -16.13 9.23
CA ASP A 139 -5.94 -14.91 8.98
C ASP A 139 -5.69 -14.27 7.60
N LEU A 140 -5.45 -15.11 6.58
CA LEU A 140 -5.29 -14.72 5.18
C LEU A 140 -6.41 -15.28 4.29
#